data_AF-A0A6M0H629-F1
#
_entry.id   AF-A0A6M0H629-F1
#
_cell.length_a   1.000
_cell.length_b   1.000
_cell.length_c   1.000
_cell.angle_alpha   90.00
_cell.angle_beta   90.00
_cell.angle_gamma   90.00
#
_symmetry.space_group_name_H-M   'P 1'
#
loop_
_entity.id
_entity.type
_entity.pdbx_description
1 polymer ?
#
loop_
_entity_poly.entity_id
_entity_poly.type
_entity_poly.pdbx_seq_one_letter_code
_entity_poly.pdbx_strand_id
1 'polypeptide(L)' 'MDHPFWIVGKGWTGAGEIKEGDKVLLSSGKTLKVTNSYKEKLNKSVKVYNFEVSNWHTYFVSDAGVLVHNTCSM' A
#
# COMPACT_ATOMS: atom_id res chain seq x y z
N MET A 1 6.79 4.90 -9.43
CA MET A 1 7.24 4.02 -8.34
C MET A 1 6.38 4.32 -7.12
N ASP A 2 5.14 3.85 -7.14
CA ASP A 2 4.28 3.89 -5.96
C ASP A 2 3.84 2.47 -5.69
N HIS A 3 3.64 2.13 -4.42
CA HIS A 3 3.11 0.84 -4.02
C HIS A 3 1.61 0.99 -3.76
N PRO A 4 0.73 0.71 -4.74
CA PRO A 4 -0.68 0.82 -4.49
C PRO A 4 -1.12 -0.28 -3.52
N PHE A 5 -2.12 0.06 -2.71
CA PHE A 5 -2.74 -0.80 -1.72
C PHE A 5 -4.00 -1.40 -2.31
N TRP A 6 -4.34 -2.64 -1.94
CA TRP A 6 -5.62 -3.20 -2.31
C TRP A 6 -6.73 -2.66 -1.41
N ILE A 7 -7.60 -1.81 -1.96
CA ILE A 7 -8.75 -1.25 -1.26
C ILE A 7 -10.02 -1.99 -1.67
N VAL A 8 -10.73 -2.53 -0.69
CA VAL A 8 -11.97 -3.28 -0.92
C VAL A 8 -13.01 -2.38 -1.58
N GLY A 9 -13.51 -2.79 -2.74
CA GLY A 9 -14.48 -2.04 -3.54
C GLY A 9 -13.89 -0.99 -4.48
N LYS A 10 -12.57 -0.70 -4.40
CA LYS A 10 -11.88 0.22 -5.32
C LYS A 10 -10.78 -0.46 -6.16
N GLY A 11 -10.18 -1.54 -5.64
CA GLY A 11 -9.03 -2.20 -6.24
C GLY A 11 -7.71 -1.53 -5.85
N TRP A 12 -6.68 -1.68 -6.69
CA TRP A 12 -5.36 -1.09 -6.49
C TRP A 12 -5.45 0.44 -6.48
N THR A 13 -5.18 1.03 -5.31
CA THR A 13 -5.30 2.47 -5.07
C THR A 13 -3.95 3.01 -4.63
N GLY A 14 -3.48 4.11 -5.24
CA GLY A 14 -2.22 4.73 -4.85
C GLY A 14 -2.27 5.21 -3.39
N ALA A 15 -1.15 5.12 -2.66
CA ALA A 15 -1.10 5.50 -1.24
C ALA A 15 -1.65 6.93 -0.98
N GLY A 16 -1.40 7.85 -1.92
CA GLY A 16 -1.90 9.22 -1.86
C GLY A 16 -3.39 9.42 -2.14
N GLU A 17 -4.13 8.38 -2.50
CA GLU A 17 -5.57 8.44 -2.82
C GLU A 17 -6.43 7.73 -1.76
N ILE A 18 -5.80 6.99 -0.85
CA ILE A 18 -6.45 6.30 0.27
C ILE A 18 -7.03 7.35 1.23
N LYS A 19 -8.25 7.12 1.68
CA LYS A 19 -8.96 8.01 2.61
C LYS A 19 -9.36 7.27 3.88
N GLU A 20 -9.57 8.03 4.95
CA GLU A 20 -10.24 7.53 6.14
C GLU A 20 -11.56 6.85 5.79
N GLY A 21 -11.79 5.68 6.40
CA GLY A 21 -12.95 4.85 6.10
C GLY A 21 -12.74 3.77 5.06
N ASP A 22 -11.70 3.88 4.23
CA ASP A 22 -11.34 2.82 3.29
C ASP A 22 -10.97 1.53 4.02
N LYS A 23 -11.19 0.39 3.36
CA LYS A 23 -10.87 -0.93 3.91
C LYS A 23 -9.73 -1.56 3.14
N VAL A 24 -8.63 -1.87 3.83
CA VAL A 24 -7.48 -2.59 3.28
C VAL A 24 -7.62 -4.09 3.52
N LEU A 25 -7.02 -4.91 2.65
CA LEU A 25 -6.95 -6.37 2.82
C LEU A 25 -5.68 -6.77 3.58
N LEU A 26 -5.84 -7.67 4.56
CA LEU A 26 -4.73 -8.22 5.35
C LEU A 26 -4.30 -9.61 4.86
N SER A 27 -3.11 -10.04 5.26
CA SER A 27 -2.59 -11.40 5.04
C SER A 27 -3.47 -12.49 5.64
N SER A 28 -4.22 -12.17 6.70
CA SER A 28 -5.22 -13.08 7.29
C SER A 28 -6.50 -13.24 6.46
N GLY A 29 -6.64 -12.52 5.35
CA GLY A 29 -7.87 -12.44 4.55
C GLY A 29 -8.96 -11.51 5.13
N LYS A 30 -8.74 -10.96 6.33
CA LYS A 30 -9.63 -9.97 6.95
C LYS A 30 -9.38 -8.57 6.38
N THR A 31 -10.27 -7.63 6.72
CA THR A 31 -10.13 -6.23 6.36
C THR A 31 -9.92 -5.34 7.58
N LEU A 32 -9.09 -4.31 7.46
CA LEU A 32 -8.99 -3.22 8.44
C LEU A 32 -9.43 -1.89 7.84
N LYS A 33 -10.05 -1.06 8.68
CA LYS A 33 -10.49 0.28 8.30
C LYS A 33 -9.33 1.26 8.52
N VAL A 34 -9.07 2.11 7.52
CA VAL A 34 -8.14 3.23 7.65
C VAL A 34 -8.75 4.25 8.60
N THR A 35 -8.05 4.56 9.68
CA THR A 35 -8.48 5.51 10.71
C THR A 35 -7.93 6.92 10.51
N ASN A 36 -6.79 7.05 9.81
CA ASN A 36 -6.17 8.32 9.47
C ASN A 36 -5.36 8.18 8.16
N SER A 37 -5.31 9.23 7.36
CA SER A 37 -4.47 9.34 6.16
C SER A 37 -4.00 10.78 5.98
N TYR A 38 -2.68 11.01 5.92
CA TYR A 38 -2.12 12.35 5.69
C TYR A 38 -0.94 12.29 4.71
N LYS A 39 -0.68 13.41 4.04
CA LYS A 39 0.47 13.60 3.16
C LYS A 39 1.42 14.58 3.80
N GLU A 40 2.69 14.19 3.90
CA GLU A 40 3.76 15.05 4.39
C GLU A 40 4.74 15.35 3.27
N LYS A 41 5.07 16.63 3.07
CA LYS A 41 6.11 17.05 2.13
C LYS A 41 7.41 17.22 2.89
N LEU A 42 8.37 16.35 2.61
CA LEU A 42 9.70 16.43 3.20
C LEU A 42 10.61 17.35 2.38
N ASN A 43 11.34 18.23 3.06
CA ASN A 43 12.28 19.16 2.43
C ASN A 43 13.65 18.51 2.13
N LYS A 44 13.84 17.25 2.52
CA LYS A 44 15.05 16.46 2.29
C LYS A 44 14.65 15.12 1.70
N SER A 45 15.50 14.57 0.84
CA SER A 45 15.31 13.22 0.32
C SER A 45 15.47 12.20 1.44
N VAL A 46 14.63 11.18 1.43
CA VAL A 46 14.66 10.06 2.38
C VAL A 46 14.95 8.78 1.62
N LYS A 47 15.78 7.94 2.20
CA LYS A 47 16.09 6.63 1.63
C LYS A 47 14.88 5.72 1.79
N VAL A 48 14.37 5.20 0.66
CA VAL A 48 13.31 4.19 0.60
C VAL A 48 13.88 2.90 0.02
N TYR A 49 13.27 1.78 0.37
CA TYR A 49 13.68 0.45 -0.08
C TYR A 49 12.55 -0.19 -0.89
N ASN A 50 12.91 -0.88 -1.96
CA ASN A 50 11.98 -1.65 -2.77
C ASN A 50 12.61 -3.01 -3.10
N PHE A 51 11.77 -4.03 -3.28
CA PHE A 51 12.13 -5.33 -3.82
C PHE A 51 10.98 -5.87 -4.66
N GLU A 52 11.24 -6.90 -5.45
CA GLU A 52 10.24 -7.52 -6.31
C GLU A 52 10.03 -8.99 -5.94
N VAL A 53 8.78 -9.42 -6.03
CA VAL A 53 8.38 -10.83 -5.91
C VAL A 53 7.97 -11.31 -7.29
N SER A 54 8.56 -12.40 -7.76
CA SER A 54 8.28 -12.97 -9.08
C SER A 54 6.81 -13.34 -9.26
N ASN A 55 6.32 -13.20 -10.50
CA ASN A 55 4.98 -13.55 -11.00
C ASN A 55 3.83 -12.69 -10.49
N TRP A 56 3.67 -12.57 -9.18
CA TRP A 56 2.49 -11.92 -8.59
C TRP A 56 2.70 -10.44 -8.30
N HIS A 57 3.96 -9.98 -8.21
CA HIS A 57 4.34 -8.59 -7.93
C HIS A 57 3.59 -7.97 -6.74
N THR A 58 3.18 -8.78 -5.78
CA THR A 58 2.41 -8.38 -4.60
C THR A 58 3.04 -8.97 -3.35
N TYR A 59 2.93 -8.24 -2.24
CA TYR A 59 3.43 -8.65 -0.94
C TYR A 59 2.70 -7.93 0.19
N PHE A 60 2.96 -8.35 1.43
CA PHE A 60 2.37 -7.75 2.62
C PHE A 60 3.40 -6.87 3.35
N VAL A 61 2.96 -5.71 3.82
CA VAL A 61 3.79 -4.74 4.56
C VAL A 61 3.21 -4.41 5.92
N SER A 62 4.05 -3.89 6.83
CA SER A 62 3.75 -3.57 8.23
C SER A 62 3.42 -4.78 9.12
N ASP A 63 3.40 -4.57 10.43
CA ASP A 63 3.01 -5.61 11.41
C ASP A 63 1.56 -6.09 11.22
N ALA A 64 0.70 -5.25 10.63
CA ALA A 64 -0.68 -5.63 10.31
C ALA A 64 -0.78 -6.53 9.06
N GLY A 65 0.28 -6.59 8.24
CA GLY A 65 0.32 -7.40 7.02
C GLY A 65 -0.67 -6.93 5.96
N VAL A 66 -0.53 -5.69 5.48
CA VAL A 66 -1.41 -5.08 4.48
C VAL A 66 -0.95 -5.39 3.06
N LEU A 67 -1.87 -5.78 2.18
CA LEU A 67 -1.57 -6.15 0.79
C LEU A 67 -1.24 -4.93 -0.09
N VAL A 68 -0.06 -4.97 -0.71
CA VAL A 68 0.43 -3.98 -1.67
C VAL A 68 0.92 -4.61 -2.96
N HIS A 69 1.01 -3.82 -4.03
CA HIS A 69 1.60 -4.20 -5.31
C HIS A 69 2.90 -3.43 -5.56
N ASN A 70 3.85 -4.03 -6.25
CA ASN A 70 4.99 -3.34 -6.85
C ASN A 70 4.68 -3.13 -8.34
N THR A 71 4.23 -1.92 -8.68
CA THR A 71 3.91 -1.53 -10.07
C THR A 71 5.12 -0.93 -10.80
N CYS A 72 6.33 -1.15 -10.29
CA CYS A 72 7.52 -0.73 -10.99
C CYS A 72 7.65 -1.55 -12.28
N SER A 73 7.23 -0.95 -13.40
CA SER A 73 7.71 -1.37 -14.71
C SER A 73 9.24 -1.23 -14.68
N MET A 74 9.96 -2.32 -14.88
CA MET A 74 11.38 -2.22 -15.25
C MET A 74 11.50 -1.43 -16.55
#